data_AF-A0A059KJX7-F1
#
_entry.id   AF-A0A059KJX7-F1
#
_cell.length_a   1.000
_cell.length_b   1.000
_cell.length_c   1.000
_cell.angle_alpha   90.00
_cell.angle_beta   90.00
_cell.angle_gamma   90.00
#
_symmetry.space_group_name_H-M   'P 1'
#
loop_
_entity.id
_entity.type
_entity.pdbx_description
1 polymer ?
#
loop_
_entity_poly.entity_id
_entity_poly.type
_entity_poly.pdbx_seq_one_letter_code
_entity_poly.pdbx_strand_id
1 'polypeptide(L)'
;MHLDASLAVEHVRPKKPPGATDVLPERALAWDNFLLACTNCNATKGDTDVVLADYLWPDRDDTFHALQYRIGGQVDSAAGQDKVRADRLIDLVGLRKMPDTPEAADRRWLNRREAWDMAERARQRLMTCPQAARELMREQIVETAKAKGFWSVWMTVFHGDPDMTARLIAASPGTRW
;
A
#
# COMPACT_ATOMS: atom_id res chain seq x y z
N MET A 1 -18.14 4.06 2.99
CA MET A 1 -16.84 3.36 3.14
C MET A 1 -17.05 1.94 2.67
N HIS A 2 -16.59 1.60 1.45
CA HIS A 2 -16.60 0.22 0.99
C HIS A 2 -15.41 -0.47 1.68
N LEU A 3 -15.69 -1.34 2.66
CA LEU A 3 -14.67 -2.13 3.32
C LEU A 3 -14.56 -3.43 2.54
N ASP A 4 -13.50 -3.56 1.73
CA ASP A 4 -13.16 -4.86 1.14
C ASP A 4 -13.00 -5.88 2.27
N ALA A 5 -13.44 -7.12 2.05
CA ALA A 5 -13.53 -8.20 3.05
C ALA A 5 -12.18 -8.71 3.60
N SER A 6 -11.12 -7.90 3.57
CA SER A 6 -9.74 -8.26 3.92
C SER A 6 -9.06 -7.23 4.84
N LEU A 7 -9.82 -6.55 5.70
CA LEU A 7 -9.28 -5.67 6.73
C LEU A 7 -9.13 -6.41 8.06
N ALA A 8 -8.00 -6.22 8.74
CA ALA A 8 -7.69 -6.75 10.05
C ALA A 8 -7.24 -5.61 10.98
N VAL A 9 -7.49 -5.76 12.29
CA VAL A 9 -6.84 -4.96 13.32
C VAL A 9 -5.57 -5.70 13.73
N GLU A 10 -4.43 -5.10 13.45
CA GLU A 10 -3.12 -5.65 13.75
C GLU A 10 -2.58 -5.07 15.06
N HIS A 11 -1.93 -5.91 15.86
CA HIS A 11 -1.06 -5.47 16.95
C HIS A 11 0.34 -5.16 16.41
N VAL A 12 0.78 -3.89 16.48
CA VAL A 12 2.12 -3.43 16.07
C VAL A 12 3.18 -4.30 16.75
N ARG A 13 3.13 -4.39 18.08
CA ARG A 13 3.86 -5.41 18.87
C ARG A 13 2.89 -6.51 19.28
N PRO A 14 3.26 -7.78 19.11
CA PRO A 14 2.39 -8.90 19.43
C PRO A 14 1.97 -8.84 20.90
N LYS A 15 0.69 -9.10 21.16
CA LYS A 15 0.16 -9.24 22.52
C LYS A 15 0.74 -10.45 23.26
N LYS A 16 1.29 -11.43 22.55
CA LYS A 16 2.04 -12.56 23.09
C LYS A 16 3.30 -12.74 22.22
N PRO A 17 4.43 -12.12 22.58
CA PRO A 17 5.67 -12.26 21.80
C PRO A 17 6.25 -13.68 21.88
N PRO A 18 7.16 -14.06 20.98
CA PRO A 18 7.78 -15.38 20.98
C PRO A 18 8.47 -15.65 22.32
N GLY A 19 8.20 -16.82 22.89
CA GLY A 19 8.73 -17.22 24.20
C GLY A 19 7.92 -16.71 25.40
N ALA A 20 6.93 -15.85 25.23
CA ALA A 20 6.03 -15.47 26.33
C ALA A 20 5.08 -16.63 26.67
N THR A 21 4.92 -16.91 27.96
CA THR A 21 3.95 -17.88 28.46
C THR A 21 2.51 -17.38 28.30
N ASP A 22 2.30 -16.11 28.64
CA ASP A 22 0.99 -15.45 28.68
C ASP A 22 0.90 -14.23 27.76
N VAL A 23 -0.32 -13.74 27.56
CA VAL A 23 -0.57 -12.46 26.89
C VAL A 23 -0.12 -11.32 27.80
N LEU A 24 0.62 -10.37 27.24
CA LEU A 24 1.04 -9.12 27.85
C LEU A 24 -0.13 -8.11 27.82
N PRO A 25 -0.80 -7.80 28.96
CA PRO A 25 -1.98 -6.93 28.99
C PRO A 25 -1.70 -5.52 28.45
N GLU A 26 -0.51 -4.99 28.74
CA GLU A 26 -0.03 -3.69 28.29
C GLU A 26 0.17 -3.59 26.77
N ARG A 27 0.26 -4.71 26.06
CA ARG A 27 0.27 -4.74 24.58
C ARG A 27 -1.10 -5.13 24.02
N ALA A 28 -1.87 -5.93 24.75
CA ALA A 28 -3.16 -6.44 24.30
C ALA A 28 -4.24 -5.36 24.20
N LEU A 29 -4.21 -4.37 25.11
CA LEU A 29 -5.25 -3.34 25.28
C LEU A 29 -4.78 -1.91 24.96
N ALA A 30 -3.52 -1.75 24.55
CA ALA A 30 -2.95 -0.45 24.24
C ALA A 30 -3.40 0.02 22.86
N TRP A 31 -4.13 1.15 22.83
CA TRP A 31 -4.69 1.71 21.59
C TRP A 31 -3.62 2.12 20.58
N ASP A 32 -2.51 2.64 21.06
CA ASP A 32 -1.32 3.00 20.26
C ASP A 32 -0.53 1.77 19.77
N ASN A 33 -0.96 0.56 20.13
CA ASN A 33 -0.43 -0.70 19.63
C ASN A 33 -1.32 -1.33 18.55
N PHE A 34 -2.41 -0.66 18.14
CA PHE A 34 -3.28 -1.12 17.06
C PHE A 34 -3.07 -0.32 15.77
N LEU A 35 -3.08 -1.01 14.64
CA LEU A 35 -3.20 -0.38 13.32
C LEU A 35 -4.15 -1.17 12.42
N LEU A 36 -4.71 -0.48 11.42
CA LEU A 36 -5.50 -1.12 10.39
C LEU A 36 -4.58 -1.73 9.33
N ALA A 37 -4.67 -3.03 9.13
CA ALA A 37 -3.82 -3.78 8.23
C ALA A 37 -4.62 -4.65 7.27
N CYS A 38 -4.00 -5.00 6.14
CA CYS A 38 -4.55 -6.05 5.29
C CYS A 38 -4.41 -7.42 5.97
N THR A 39 -5.35 -8.34 5.78
CA THR A 39 -5.31 -9.69 6.37
C THR A 39 -4.00 -10.43 6.09
N ASN A 40 -3.51 -10.38 4.85
CA ASN A 40 -2.25 -11.01 4.46
C ASN A 40 -1.01 -10.33 5.08
N CYS A 41 -1.07 -9.01 5.32
CA CYS A 41 0.00 -8.23 5.96
C CYS A 41 0.12 -8.66 7.42
N ASN A 42 -1.00 -8.63 8.14
CA ASN A 42 -1.11 -9.04 9.53
C ASN A 42 -0.73 -10.52 9.72
N ALA A 43 -1.23 -11.40 8.85
CA ALA A 43 -0.90 -12.83 8.88
C ALA A 43 0.58 -13.11 8.57
N THR A 44 1.18 -12.38 7.63
CA THR A 44 2.60 -12.55 7.30
C THR A 44 3.52 -12.08 8.43
N LYS A 45 3.18 -10.96 9.07
CA LYS A 45 3.92 -10.45 10.23
C LYS A 45 3.85 -11.42 11.41
N GLY A 46 2.68 -12.01 11.64
CA GLY A 46 2.44 -12.95 12.72
C GLY A 46 2.73 -12.35 14.09
N ASP A 47 3.50 -13.08 14.90
CA ASP A 47 3.91 -12.68 16.24
C ASP A 47 5.33 -12.10 16.30
N THR A 48 5.89 -11.64 15.18
CA THR A 48 7.23 -11.02 15.17
C THR A 48 7.28 -9.85 16.16
N ASP A 49 8.14 -9.95 17.18
CA ASP A 49 8.35 -8.87 18.14
C ASP A 49 9.32 -7.84 17.57
N VAL A 50 8.85 -6.60 17.47
CA VAL A 50 9.52 -5.52 16.72
C VAL A 50 9.90 -4.37 17.64
N VAL A 51 11.04 -3.74 17.34
CA VAL A 51 11.40 -2.43 17.89
C VAL A 51 10.80 -1.36 16.96
N LEU A 52 9.81 -0.59 17.42
CA LEU A 52 9.02 0.25 16.50
C LEU A 52 9.87 1.23 15.68
N ALA A 53 10.89 1.84 16.28
CA ALA A 53 11.77 2.81 15.63
C ALA A 53 12.59 2.21 14.47
N ASP A 54 12.76 0.88 14.45
CA ASP A 54 13.52 0.17 13.42
C ASP A 54 12.74 -0.03 12.12
N TYR A 55 11.43 0.26 12.10
CA TYR A 55 10.51 0.02 10.99
C TYR A 55 9.80 1.32 10.59
N LEU A 56 9.22 1.31 9.39
CA LEU A 56 8.20 2.29 9.00
C LEU A 56 6.81 1.73 9.28
N TRP A 57 5.90 2.59 9.72
CA TRP A 57 4.51 2.25 10.01
C TRP A 57 3.57 3.18 9.24
N PRO A 58 2.58 2.64 8.52
CA PRO A 58 1.72 3.43 7.63
C PRO A 58 0.84 4.46 8.36
N ASP A 59 0.61 4.31 9.66
CA ASP A 59 -0.11 5.27 10.51
C ASP A 59 0.77 6.43 11.02
N ARG A 60 2.11 6.33 10.87
CA ARG A 60 3.07 7.26 11.50
C ARG A 60 4.05 7.88 10.52
N ASP A 61 4.43 7.12 9.51
CA ASP A 61 5.51 7.45 8.59
C ASP A 61 4.97 7.65 7.17
N ASP A 62 5.68 8.47 6.39
CA ASP A 62 5.43 8.61 4.96
C ASP A 62 5.99 7.40 4.18
N THR A 63 5.23 6.31 4.26
CA THR A 63 5.58 5.06 3.54
C THR A 63 5.52 5.22 2.03
N PHE A 64 4.79 6.19 1.49
CA PHE A 64 4.70 6.36 0.05
C PHE A 64 6.04 6.82 -0.52
N HIS A 65 6.68 7.83 0.08
CA HIS A 65 7.99 8.32 -0.36
C HIS A 65 9.14 7.39 0.01
N ALA A 66 8.99 6.59 1.06
CA ALA A 66 10.01 5.61 1.45
C ALA A 66 9.95 4.31 0.63
N LEU A 67 8.88 4.08 -0.12
CA LEU A 67 8.69 2.91 -0.97
C LEU A 67 8.75 3.31 -2.45
N GLN A 68 9.26 2.40 -3.27
CA GLN A 68 9.30 2.55 -4.71
C GLN A 68 8.40 1.52 -5.37
N TYR A 69 7.44 1.99 -6.16
CA TYR A 69 6.54 1.15 -6.94
C TYR A 69 7.08 1.04 -8.37
N ARG A 70 7.25 -0.18 -8.87
CA ARG A 70 7.83 -0.45 -10.20
C ARG A 70 6.85 -1.18 -11.10
N ILE A 71 7.23 -1.27 -12.38
CA ILE A 71 6.52 -2.00 -13.42
C ILE A 71 6.10 -3.39 -12.92
N GLY A 72 4.86 -3.75 -13.23
CA GLY A 72 4.29 -5.04 -12.81
C GLY A 72 3.89 -5.09 -11.34
N GLY A 73 3.74 -3.93 -10.68
CA GLY A 73 3.26 -3.88 -9.29
C GLY A 73 4.28 -4.37 -8.26
N GLN A 74 5.57 -4.29 -8.58
CA GLN A 74 6.65 -4.58 -7.64
C GLN A 74 6.84 -3.43 -6.64
N VAL A 75 7.36 -3.77 -5.45
CA VAL A 75 7.64 -2.80 -4.38
C VAL A 75 9.04 -3.02 -3.85
N ASP A 76 9.82 -1.94 -3.84
CA ASP A 76 11.14 -1.88 -3.25
C ASP A 76 11.25 -0.73 -2.25
N SER A 77 12.32 -0.70 -1.46
CA SER A 77 12.70 0.48 -0.69
C SER A 77 13.16 1.59 -1.63
N ALA A 78 12.71 2.82 -1.42
CA ALA A 78 13.31 3.98 -2.07
C ALA A 78 14.73 4.23 -1.52
N ALA A 79 15.59 4.85 -2.32
CA ALA A 79 16.89 5.31 -1.85
C ALA A 79 16.71 6.50 -0.89
N GLY A 80 17.52 6.57 0.16
CA GLY A 80 17.48 7.66 1.13
C GLY A 80 17.67 7.18 2.57
N GLN A 81 17.43 8.09 3.52
CA GLN A 81 17.64 7.85 4.95
C GLN A 81 16.78 6.70 5.51
N ASP A 82 15.56 6.53 4.99
CA ASP A 82 14.61 5.53 5.50
C ASP A 82 14.72 4.17 4.80
N LYS A 83 15.66 4.00 3.87
CA LYS A 83 15.79 2.77 3.06
C LYS A 83 15.80 1.51 3.92
N VAL A 84 16.59 1.50 5.01
CA VAL A 84 16.72 0.34 5.90
C VAL A 84 15.41 0.04 6.63
N ARG A 85 14.72 1.07 7.13
CA ARG A 85 13.41 0.91 7.78
C ARG A 85 12.33 0.43 6.78
N ALA A 86 12.42 0.90 5.53
CA ALA A 86 11.55 0.48 4.44
C ALA A 86 11.77 -0.98 4.04
N ASP A 87 13.03 -1.43 3.90
CA ASP A 87 13.34 -2.84 3.66
C ASP A 87 12.78 -3.73 4.77
N ARG A 88 12.98 -3.33 6.03
CA ARG A 88 12.44 -4.04 7.19
C ARG A 88 10.90 -4.13 7.16
N LEU A 89 10.20 -3.05 6.80
CA LEU A 89 8.74 -3.08 6.61
C LEU A 89 8.35 -4.05 5.48
N ILE A 90 8.99 -3.93 4.32
CA ILE A 90 8.71 -4.77 3.15
C ILE A 90 8.85 -6.25 3.50
N ASP A 91 9.92 -6.61 4.21
CA ASP A 91 10.21 -7.99 4.59
C ASP A 91 9.25 -8.47 5.69
N LEU A 92 8.95 -7.62 6.69
CA LEU A 92 8.03 -7.93 7.80
C LEU A 92 6.64 -8.36 7.31
N VAL A 93 6.09 -7.65 6.33
CA VAL A 93 4.75 -7.94 5.77
C VAL A 93 4.80 -8.70 4.44
N GLY A 94 6.01 -9.05 3.97
CA GLY A 94 6.25 -9.83 2.76
C GLY A 94 5.74 -9.17 1.48
N LEU A 95 5.93 -7.86 1.29
CA LEU A 95 5.42 -7.16 0.10
C LEU A 95 6.08 -7.59 -1.22
N ARG A 96 7.26 -8.21 -1.15
CA ARG A 96 7.97 -8.81 -2.30
C ARG A 96 7.52 -10.24 -2.64
N LYS A 97 6.62 -10.84 -1.85
CA LYS A 97 6.13 -12.20 -2.13
C LYS A 97 5.33 -12.18 -3.44
N MET A 98 5.74 -13.02 -4.38
CA MET A 98 5.08 -13.22 -5.69
C MET A 98 4.75 -14.71 -5.85
N PRO A 99 3.76 -15.24 -5.11
CA PRO A 99 3.37 -16.62 -5.27
C PRO A 99 2.67 -16.77 -6.63
N ASP A 100 3.40 -17.26 -7.61
CA ASP A 100 2.93 -17.41 -8.99
C ASP A 100 2.24 -18.77 -9.20
N THR A 101 1.22 -19.04 -8.39
CA THR A 101 0.38 -20.23 -8.54
C THR A 101 -1.12 -19.90 -8.43
N PRO A 102 -2.00 -20.62 -9.15
CA PRO A 102 -3.45 -20.43 -9.04
C PRO A 102 -4.00 -20.64 -7.62
N GLU A 103 -3.35 -21.48 -6.80
CA GLU A 103 -3.79 -21.84 -5.45
C GLU A 103 -3.32 -20.83 -4.39
N ALA A 104 -2.49 -19.87 -4.76
CA ALA A 104 -1.96 -18.87 -3.84
C ALA A 104 -3.09 -17.99 -3.26
N ALA A 105 -3.27 -18.06 -1.94
CA ALA A 105 -4.21 -17.21 -1.22
C ALA A 105 -3.78 -15.73 -1.18
N ASP A 106 -2.48 -15.46 -1.13
CA ASP A 106 -1.96 -14.09 -1.17
C ASP A 106 -1.92 -13.56 -2.61
N ARG A 107 -2.93 -12.76 -2.97
CA ARG A 107 -3.06 -12.12 -4.28
C ARG A 107 -2.54 -10.68 -4.32
N ARG A 108 -1.87 -10.18 -3.28
CA ARG A 108 -1.49 -8.75 -3.19
C ARG A 108 -0.62 -8.29 -4.35
N TRP A 109 0.36 -9.11 -4.76
CA TRP A 109 1.19 -8.81 -5.91
C TRP A 109 0.38 -8.73 -7.20
N LEU A 110 -0.46 -9.74 -7.48
CA LEU A 110 -1.29 -9.78 -8.68
C LEU A 110 -2.24 -8.58 -8.74
N ASN A 111 -2.92 -8.27 -7.63
CA ASN A 111 -3.83 -7.13 -7.58
C ASN A 111 -3.11 -5.80 -7.84
N ARG A 112 -1.88 -5.65 -7.33
CA ARG A 112 -1.04 -4.47 -7.59
C ARG A 112 -0.59 -4.41 -9.05
N ARG A 113 -0.20 -5.54 -9.64
CA ARG A 113 0.14 -5.65 -11.06
C ARG A 113 -1.04 -5.25 -11.94
N GLU A 114 -2.23 -5.76 -11.67
CA GLU A 114 -3.44 -5.39 -12.42
C GLU A 114 -3.75 -3.90 -12.32
N ALA A 115 -3.58 -3.30 -11.14
CA ALA A 115 -3.73 -1.86 -10.95
C ALA A 115 -2.70 -1.07 -11.76
N TRP A 116 -1.44 -1.54 -11.81
CA TRP A 116 -0.39 -0.95 -12.64
C TRP A 116 -0.76 -0.98 -14.13
N ASP A 117 -1.16 -2.15 -14.63
CA ASP A 117 -1.54 -2.33 -16.02
C ASP A 117 -2.77 -1.48 -16.39
N MET A 118 -3.71 -1.32 -15.45
CA MET A 118 -4.87 -0.45 -15.63
C MET A 118 -4.47 1.03 -15.68
N ALA A 119 -3.60 1.47 -14.78
CA ALA A 119 -3.10 2.85 -14.73
C ALA A 119 -2.32 3.21 -16.00
N GLU A 120 -1.47 2.31 -16.50
CA GLU A 120 -0.70 2.57 -17.72
C GLU A 120 -1.62 2.64 -18.96
N ARG A 121 -2.62 1.76 -19.07
CA ARG A 121 -3.64 1.87 -20.13
C ARG A 121 -4.43 3.17 -20.04
N ALA A 122 -4.81 3.59 -18.84
CA ALA A 122 -5.48 4.86 -18.60
C ALA A 122 -4.62 6.06 -19.05
N ARG A 123 -3.34 6.07 -18.68
CA ARG A 123 -2.37 7.09 -19.08
C ARG A 123 -2.24 7.17 -20.61
N GLN A 124 -2.10 6.02 -21.26
CA GLN A 124 -2.03 5.94 -22.73
C GLN A 124 -3.30 6.47 -23.40
N ARG A 125 -4.48 6.10 -22.90
CA ARG A 125 -5.77 6.60 -23.41
C ARG A 125 -5.90 8.12 -23.26
N LEU A 126 -5.48 8.66 -22.12
CA LEU A 126 -5.47 10.10 -21.90
C LEU A 126 -4.55 10.83 -22.90
N MET A 127 -3.37 10.28 -23.17
CA MET A 127 -2.42 10.87 -24.12
C MET A 127 -2.95 10.87 -25.56
N THR A 128 -3.64 9.79 -25.97
CA THR A 128 -4.10 9.59 -27.36
C THR A 128 -5.54 10.04 -27.62
N CYS A 129 -6.33 10.32 -26.58
CA CYS A 129 -7.70 10.80 -26.78
C CYS A 129 -7.74 12.22 -27.39
N PRO A 130 -8.82 12.56 -28.13
CA PRO A 130 -9.02 13.91 -28.64
C PRO A 130 -8.99 14.96 -27.53
N GLN A 131 -8.46 16.16 -27.81
CA GLN A 131 -8.38 17.25 -26.84
C GLN A 131 -9.74 17.53 -26.16
N ALA A 132 -10.82 17.51 -26.94
CA ALA A 132 -12.18 17.75 -26.44
C ALA A 132 -12.68 16.70 -25.43
N ALA A 133 -12.08 15.50 -25.40
CA ALA A 133 -12.44 14.42 -24.48
C ALA A 133 -11.49 14.32 -23.26
N ARG A 134 -10.42 15.14 -23.20
CA ARG A 134 -9.40 15.02 -22.15
C ARG A 134 -9.95 15.22 -20.76
N GLU A 135 -10.80 16.22 -20.56
CA GLU A 135 -11.36 16.50 -19.22
C GLU A 135 -12.20 15.33 -18.70
N LEU A 136 -13.15 14.84 -19.51
CA LEU A 136 -13.97 13.67 -19.18
C LEU A 136 -13.11 12.42 -18.95
N MET A 137 -12.03 12.25 -19.71
CA MET A 137 -11.09 11.14 -19.52
C MET A 137 -10.38 11.25 -18.16
N ARG A 138 -9.95 12.45 -17.75
CA ARG A 138 -9.30 12.66 -16.43
C ARG A 138 -10.26 12.33 -15.29
N GLU A 139 -11.50 12.80 -15.37
CA GLU A 139 -12.55 12.46 -14.40
C GLU A 139 -12.77 10.95 -14.31
N GLN A 140 -12.91 10.29 -15.46
CA GLN A 140 -13.08 8.83 -15.51
C GLN A 140 -11.89 8.08 -14.92
N ILE A 141 -10.66 8.57 -15.12
CA ILE A 141 -9.44 7.97 -14.55
C ILE A 141 -9.46 8.10 -13.02
N VAL A 142 -9.88 9.23 -12.48
CA VAL A 142 -10.00 9.43 -11.02
C VAL A 142 -11.02 8.46 -10.44
N GLU A 143 -12.20 8.32 -11.06
CA GLU A 143 -13.21 7.34 -10.64
C GLU A 143 -12.67 5.91 -10.68
N THR A 144 -11.96 5.57 -11.76
CA THR A 144 -11.33 4.25 -11.93
C THR A 144 -10.31 3.98 -10.81
N ALA A 145 -9.46 4.96 -10.50
CA ALA A 145 -8.46 4.85 -9.46
C ALA A 145 -9.09 4.67 -8.08
N LYS A 146 -10.15 5.43 -7.78
CA LYS A 146 -10.91 5.29 -6.53
C LYS A 146 -11.54 3.92 -6.39
N ALA A 147 -12.13 3.39 -7.47
CA ALA A 147 -12.79 2.10 -7.46
C ALA A 147 -11.80 0.93 -7.37
N LYS A 148 -10.66 1.00 -8.06
CA LYS A 148 -9.63 -0.06 -8.04
C LYS A 148 -8.78 -0.03 -6.77
N GLY A 149 -8.63 1.13 -6.12
CA GLY A 149 -7.66 1.34 -5.05
C GLY A 149 -6.23 1.43 -5.58
N PHE A 150 -5.25 1.07 -4.74
CA PHE A 150 -3.82 1.14 -5.07
C PHE A 150 -3.34 2.56 -5.42
N TRP A 151 -3.77 3.56 -4.66
CA TRP A 151 -3.44 4.98 -4.87
C TRP A 151 -1.97 5.23 -5.23
N SER A 152 -1.05 4.60 -4.51
CA SER A 152 0.39 4.76 -4.75
C SER A 152 0.86 4.33 -6.14
N VAL A 153 0.23 3.32 -6.73
CA VAL A 153 0.48 2.89 -8.12
C VAL A 153 0.01 3.96 -9.09
N TRP A 154 -1.21 4.48 -8.92
CA TRP A 154 -1.75 5.54 -9.76
C TRP A 154 -0.91 6.80 -9.69
N MET A 155 -0.51 7.22 -8.50
CA MET A 155 0.39 8.36 -8.31
C MET A 155 1.75 8.15 -9.00
N THR A 156 2.31 6.94 -8.92
CA THR A 156 3.59 6.62 -9.58
C THR A 156 3.48 6.70 -11.10
N VAL A 157 2.43 6.10 -11.68
CA VAL A 157 2.23 6.07 -13.14
C VAL A 157 1.95 7.48 -13.70
N PHE A 158 1.23 8.31 -12.95
CA PHE A 158 0.87 9.67 -13.34
C PHE A 158 1.85 10.75 -12.85
N HIS A 159 3.00 10.41 -12.26
CA HIS A 159 3.89 11.42 -11.65
C HIS A 159 4.31 12.55 -12.62
N GLY A 160 4.40 12.26 -13.93
CA GLY A 160 4.73 13.22 -14.97
C GLY A 160 3.56 14.11 -15.44
N ASP A 161 2.37 13.96 -14.86
CA ASP A 161 1.17 14.75 -15.13
C ASP A 161 0.70 15.45 -13.83
N PRO A 162 1.10 16.72 -13.61
CA PRO A 162 0.74 17.48 -12.42
C PRO A 162 -0.78 17.64 -12.20
N ASP A 163 -1.57 17.68 -13.26
CA ASP A 163 -3.03 17.79 -13.17
C ASP A 163 -3.63 16.47 -12.67
N MET A 164 -3.20 15.32 -13.22
CA MET A 164 -3.67 14.03 -12.72
C MET A 164 -3.27 13.79 -11.26
N THR A 165 -2.03 14.09 -10.87
CA THR A 165 -1.57 13.89 -9.50
C THR A 165 -2.39 14.74 -8.52
N ALA A 166 -2.61 16.02 -8.82
CA ALA A 166 -3.47 16.89 -8.01
C ALA A 166 -4.90 16.32 -7.85
N ARG A 167 -5.49 15.82 -8.93
CA ARG A 167 -6.83 15.19 -8.90
C ARG A 167 -6.86 13.91 -8.07
N LEU A 168 -5.85 13.06 -8.18
CA LEU A 168 -5.75 11.80 -7.43
C LEU A 168 -5.56 12.04 -5.92
N ILE A 169 -4.82 13.09 -5.54
CA ILE A 169 -4.69 13.54 -4.15
C ILE A 169 -6.03 14.08 -3.64
N ALA A 170 -6.66 15.00 -4.37
CA ALA A 170 -7.95 15.57 -3.97
C ALA A 170 -9.05 14.51 -3.81
N ALA A 171 -8.98 13.44 -4.61
CA ALA A 171 -9.90 12.31 -4.55
C ALA A 171 -9.69 11.35 -3.36
N SER A 172 -8.57 11.47 -2.64
CA SER A 172 -8.13 10.54 -1.61
C SER A 172 -7.85 11.26 -0.28
N PRO A 173 -8.89 11.50 0.55
CA PRO A 173 -8.71 12.21 1.82
C PRO A 173 -7.64 11.56 2.71
N GLY A 174 -6.75 12.38 3.27
CA GLY A 174 -5.69 11.92 4.17
C GLY A 174 -4.37 11.53 3.47
N THR A 175 -4.29 11.60 2.14
CA THR A 175 -3.00 11.50 1.44
C THR A 175 -2.40 12.89 1.24
N ARG A 176 -1.07 12.98 1.34
CA ARG A 176 -0.27 14.18 1.01
C ARG A 176 0.74 13.78 -0.06
N TRP A 177 1.13 14.75 -0.88
CA TRP A 177 2.21 14.64 -1.85
C TRP A 177 3.31 15.63 -1.47
#